data_AF-A0AAE4LQ75-F1
#
_entry.id   AF-A0AAE4LQ75-F1
#
_cell.length_a   1.000
_cell.length_b   1.000
_cell.length_c   1.000
_cell.angle_alpha   90.00
_cell.angle_beta   90.00
_cell.angle_gamma   90.00
#
_symmetry.space_group_name_H-M   'P 1'
#
loop_
_entity.id
_entity.type
_entity.pdbx_description
1 polymer ?
#
loop_
_entity_poly.entity_id
_entity_poly.type
_entity_poly.pdbx_seq_one_letter_code
_entity_poly.pdbx_strand_id
1 'polypeptide(L)'
;MLGLFYILLFWLIGNALSILTGGYVSGNIIGMILLFAALCMRWVKAETVRPAAKFLLGAMALFFVPYGVGLMDSYRVILDNLWAIVISGIVSTIVVLLVTGQTFQSLNRRSRLRRIRHLRETAPNAPDHD
;
A
#
# COMPACT_ATOMS: atom_id res chain seq x y z
N MET A 1 -8.06 -23.97 -3.68
CA MET A 1 -7.48 -24.38 -2.37
C MET A 1 -6.00 -24.02 -2.24
N LEU A 2 -5.14 -24.31 -3.23
CA LEU A 2 -3.68 -24.01 -3.16
C LEU A 2 -3.33 -22.53 -2.90
N GLY A 3 -4.13 -21.58 -3.40
CA GLY A 3 -3.90 -20.15 -3.15
C GLY A 3 -3.91 -19.76 -1.67
N LEU A 4 -4.75 -20.40 -0.86
CA LEU A 4 -4.82 -20.14 0.59
C LEU A 4 -3.55 -20.61 1.29
N PHE A 5 -3.03 -21.78 0.88
CA PHE A 5 -1.78 -22.32 1.39
C PHE A 5 -0.61 -21.37 1.12
N TYR A 6 -0.51 -20.81 -0.08
CA TYR A 6 0.52 -19.80 -0.36
C TYR A 6 0.39 -18.59 0.56
N ILE A 7 -0.80 -17.99 0.70
CA ILE A 7 -1.01 -16.82 1.56
C ILE A 7 -0.58 -17.12 3.01
N LEU A 8 -1.01 -18.26 3.56
CA LEU A 8 -0.65 -18.69 4.91
C LEU A 8 0.86 -18.99 5.07
N LEU A 9 1.47 -19.61 4.06
CA LEU A 9 2.90 -19.91 4.05
C LEU A 9 3.74 -18.62 4.08
N PHE A 10 3.42 -17.64 3.23
CA PHE A 10 4.12 -16.36 3.22
C PHE A 10 3.88 -15.57 4.50
N TRP A 11 2.68 -15.62 5.07
CA TRP A 11 2.41 -15.04 6.39
C TRP A 11 3.26 -15.72 7.49
N LEU A 12 3.36 -17.05 7.49
CA LEU A 12 4.17 -17.81 8.46
C LEU A 12 5.66 -17.47 8.33
N ILE A 13 6.19 -17.44 7.11
CA ILE A 13 7.58 -17.07 6.84
C ILE A 13 7.83 -15.61 7.26
N GLY A 14 6.91 -14.70 6.94
CA GLY A 14 6.98 -13.30 7.35
C GLY A 14 6.98 -13.13 8.87
N ASN A 15 6.17 -13.92 9.58
CA ASN A 15 6.14 -13.93 11.04
C ASN A 15 7.43 -14.49 11.64
N ALA A 16 7.96 -15.59 11.10
CA ALA A 16 9.25 -16.14 11.51
C ALA A 16 10.38 -15.11 11.30
N LEU A 17 10.41 -14.45 10.13
CA LEU A 17 11.37 -13.38 9.84
C LEU A 17 11.23 -12.17 10.78
N SER A 18 10.00 -11.77 11.12
CA SER A 18 9.73 -10.68 12.07
C SER A 18 10.32 -10.96 13.46
N ILE A 19 10.18 -12.20 13.93
CA ILE A 19 10.78 -12.65 15.20
C ILE A 19 12.31 -12.59 15.12
N LEU A 20 12.91 -13.05 14.02
CA LEU A 20 14.36 -12.96 13.80
C LEU A 20 14.87 -11.51 13.69
N THR A 21 14.08 -10.60 13.14
CA THR A 21 14.43 -9.17 13.01
C THR A 21 14.14 -8.36 14.28
N GLY A 22 13.74 -9.00 15.38
CA GLY A 22 13.52 -8.33 16.66
C GLY A 22 12.23 -7.50 16.73
N GLY A 23 11.27 -7.75 15.84
CA GLY A 23 9.93 -7.12 15.91
C GLY A 23 9.82 -5.71 15.36
N TYR A 24 10.86 -5.15 14.70
CA TYR A 24 10.79 -3.81 14.09
C TYR A 24 9.68 -3.68 13.04
N VAL A 25 9.44 -4.74 12.27
CA VAL A 25 8.41 -4.78 11.23
C VAL A 25 7.48 -5.95 11.53
N SER A 26 6.17 -5.73 11.44
CA SER A 26 5.19 -6.78 11.68
C SER A 26 5.33 -7.90 10.65
N GLY A 27 5.19 -9.15 11.09
CA GLY A 27 5.28 -10.31 10.21
C GLY A 27 4.31 -10.27 9.03
N ASN A 28 3.15 -9.62 9.20
CA ASN A 28 2.18 -9.46 8.12
C ASN A 28 2.70 -8.56 7.00
N ILE A 29 3.40 -7.46 7.32
CA ILE A 29 4.00 -6.57 6.30
C ILE A 29 5.11 -7.31 5.56
N ILE A 30 5.98 -8.02 6.28
CA ILE A 30 7.06 -8.82 5.67
C ILE A 30 6.46 -9.89 4.76
N GLY A 31 5.44 -10.61 5.22
CA GLY A 31 4.73 -11.63 4.43
C GLY A 31 4.11 -11.07 3.15
N MET A 32 3.51 -9.87 3.20
CA MET A 32 2.99 -9.18 2.00
C MET A 32 4.10 -8.83 1.00
N ILE A 33 5.23 -8.30 1.48
CA ILE A 33 6.38 -7.97 0.62
C ILE A 33 6.96 -9.25 -0.01
N LEU A 34 7.05 -10.33 0.76
CA LEU A 34 7.60 -11.60 0.30
C LEU A 34 6.69 -12.27 -0.74
N LEU A 35 5.38 -12.27 -0.51
CA LEU A 35 4.39 -12.75 -1.48
C LEU A 35 4.45 -11.90 -2.75
N PHE A 36 4.54 -10.58 -2.63
CA PHE A 36 4.68 -9.66 -3.77
C PHE A 36 5.96 -9.95 -4.58
N ALA A 37 7.10 -10.13 -3.91
CA ALA A 37 8.35 -10.50 -4.55
C ALA A 37 8.27 -11.85 -5.27
N ALA A 38 7.62 -12.85 -4.66
CA ALA A 38 7.40 -14.16 -5.28
C ALA A 38 6.48 -14.10 -6.51
N LEU A 39 5.51 -13.18 -6.53
CA LEU A 39 4.69 -12.89 -7.72
C LEU A 39 5.52 -12.21 -8.81
N CYS A 40 6.36 -11.22 -8.46
CA CYS A 40 7.26 -10.56 -9.40
C CYS A 40 8.28 -11.52 -10.03
N MET A 41 8.84 -12.44 -9.23
CA MET A 41 9.77 -13.47 -9.68
C MET A 41 9.08 -14.62 -10.43
N ARG A 42 7.74 -14.57 -10.57
CA ARG A 42 6.89 -15.56 -11.25
C ARG A 42 6.93 -16.97 -10.64
N TRP A 43 7.48 -17.12 -9.43
CA TRP A 43 7.46 -18.38 -8.67
C TRP A 43 6.03 -18.78 -8.26
N VAL A 44 5.18 -17.78 -8.01
CA VAL A 44 3.78 -18.00 -7.66
C VAL A 44 2.91 -17.34 -8.74
N LYS A 45 2.06 -18.14 -9.38
CA LYS A 45 1.09 -17.64 -10.36
C LYS A 45 -0.02 -16.88 -9.64
N ALA A 46 -0.24 -15.63 -10.06
CA ALA A 46 -1.32 -14.79 -9.50
C ALA A 46 -2.70 -15.45 -9.64
N GLU A 47 -2.92 -16.22 -10.71
CA GLU A 47 -4.14 -17.00 -10.95
C GLU A 47 -4.46 -18.00 -9.84
N THR A 48 -3.43 -18.57 -9.20
CA THR A 48 -3.61 -19.55 -8.12
C THR A 48 -4.00 -18.88 -6.80
N VAL A 49 -3.46 -17.68 -6.54
CA VAL A 49 -3.68 -16.93 -5.29
C VAL A 49 -4.96 -16.09 -5.35
N ARG A 50 -5.31 -15.56 -6.52
CA ARG A 50 -6.44 -14.63 -6.71
C ARG A 50 -7.80 -15.17 -6.23
N PRO A 51 -8.19 -16.43 -6.46
CA PRO A 51 -9.46 -16.97 -5.96
C PRO A 51 -9.49 -17.02 -4.42
N ALA A 52 -8.38 -17.40 -3.79
CA ALA A 52 -8.26 -17.41 -2.34
C ALA A 52 -8.30 -16.00 -1.75
N ALA A 53 -7.51 -15.07 -2.32
CA ALA A 53 -7.51 -13.67 -1.90
C ALA A 53 -8.90 -13.03 -2.02
N LYS A 54 -9.65 -13.30 -3.12
CA LYS A 54 -11.03 -12.83 -3.27
C LYS A 54 -11.98 -13.43 -2.23
N PHE A 55 -11.82 -14.71 -1.90
CA PHE A 55 -12.62 -15.35 -0.86
C PHE A 55 -12.37 -14.72 0.51
N LEU A 56 -11.09 -14.55 0.91
CA LEU A 56 -10.74 -13.87 2.16
C LEU A 56 -11.24 -12.42 2.18
N LEU A 57 -11.11 -11.71 1.05
CA LEU A 57 -11.57 -10.33 0.96
C LEU A 57 -13.10 -10.24 1.11
N GLY A 58 -13.84 -11.19 0.53
CA GLY A 58 -15.29 -11.30 0.71
C GLY A 58 -15.68 -11.64 2.15
N ALA A 59 -14.85 -12.40 2.87
CA ALA A 59 -15.04 -12.71 4.27
C ALA A 59 -14.56 -11.61 5.24
N MET A 60 -13.98 -10.50 4.77
CA MET A 60 -13.45 -9.45 5.66
C MET A 60 -14.48 -8.90 6.63
N ALA A 61 -15.73 -8.73 6.18
CA ALA A 61 -16.82 -8.26 7.04
C ALA A 61 -16.99 -9.16 8.29
N LEU A 62 -16.85 -10.47 8.13
CA LEU A 62 -16.92 -11.43 9.24
C LEU A 62 -15.76 -11.24 10.23
N PHE A 63 -14.54 -10.98 9.74
CA PHE A 63 -13.37 -10.72 10.59
C PHE A 63 -13.42 -9.37 11.31
N PHE A 64 -14.18 -8.40 10.79
CA PHE A 64 -14.39 -7.12 11.47
C PHE A 64 -15.33 -7.23 12.68
N VAL A 65 -16.25 -8.20 12.72
CA VAL A 65 -17.17 -8.39 13.85
C VAL A 65 -16.42 -8.61 15.18
N PRO A 66 -15.53 -9.60 15.34
CA PRO A 66 -14.81 -9.79 16.60
C PRO A 66 -13.90 -8.61 16.96
N TYR A 67 -13.29 -7.97 15.96
CA TYR A 67 -12.46 -6.78 16.18
C TYR A 67 -13.30 -5.60 16.70
N GLY A 68 -14.50 -5.39 16.14
CA GLY A 68 -15.43 -4.36 16.57
C GLY A 68 -16.03 -4.62 17.95
N VAL A 69 -16.35 -5.88 18.28
CA VAL A 69 -16.81 -6.26 19.62
C VAL A 69 -15.71 -6.04 20.67
N GLY A 70 -14.45 -6.33 20.36
CA GLY A 70 -13.33 -6.00 21.23
C GLY A 70 -13.19 -4.50 21.50
N LEU A 71 -13.52 -3.66 20.51
CA LEU A 71 -13.51 -2.21 20.67
C LEU A 71 -14.61 -1.70 21.63
N MET A 72 -15.71 -2.45 21.76
CA MET A 72 -16.82 -2.06 22.66
C MET A 72 -16.42 -2.07 24.14
N ASP A 73 -15.38 -2.82 24.53
CA ASP A 73 -14.83 -2.78 25.89
C ASP A 73 -14.31 -1.38 26.27
N SER A 74 -13.75 -0.66 25.30
CA SER A 74 -13.27 0.72 25.46
C SER A 74 -14.23 1.79 24.92
N TYR A 75 -15.51 1.44 24.71
CA TYR A 75 -16.50 2.32 24.06
C TYR A 75 -16.64 3.70 24.73
N ARG A 76 -16.58 3.76 26.07
CA ARG A 76 -16.68 5.03 26.81
C ARG A 76 -15.54 6.00 26.49
N VAL A 77 -14.30 5.51 26.46
CA VAL A 77 -13.11 6.32 26.14
C VAL A 77 -13.19 6.85 24.71
N ILE A 78 -13.72 6.03 23.80
CA ILE A 78 -13.93 6.42 22.40
C ILE A 78 -14.97 7.53 22.32
N LEU A 79 -16.12 7.38 23.01
CA LEU A 79 -17.18 8.39 23.05
C LEU A 79 -16.65 9.76 23.51
N ASP A 80 -15.88 9.78 24.60
CA ASP A 80 -15.32 11.01 25.17
C ASP A 80 -14.31 11.69 24.22
N ASN A 81 -13.64 10.90 23.38
CA ASN A 81 -12.62 11.39 22.44
C ASN A 81 -13.08 11.39 20.97
N LEU A 82 -14.38 11.19 20.69
CA LEU A 82 -14.89 11.09 19.32
C LEU A 82 -14.51 12.30 18.48
N TRP A 83 -14.65 13.50 19.05
CA TRP A 83 -14.28 14.74 18.38
C TRP A 83 -12.79 14.77 18.01
N ALA A 84 -11.91 14.36 18.93
CA ALA A 84 -10.48 14.30 18.67
C ALA A 84 -10.14 13.28 17.56
N ILE A 85 -10.77 12.11 17.56
CA ILE A 85 -10.56 11.07 16.54
C ILE A 85 -11.01 11.55 15.16
N VAL A 86 -12.21 12.13 15.06
CA VAL A 86 -12.76 12.59 13.77
C VAL A 86 -11.95 13.75 13.22
N ILE A 87 -11.66 14.76 14.04
CA ILE A 87 -10.89 15.93 13.62
C ILE A 87 -9.47 15.52 13.21
N SER A 88 -8.79 14.69 14.02
CA SER A 88 -7.43 14.22 13.69
C SER A 88 -7.41 13.41 12.40
N GLY A 89 -8.41 12.54 12.16
CA GLY A 89 -8.53 11.76 10.93
C GLY A 89 -8.77 12.61 9.68
N ILE A 90 -9.63 13.64 9.77
CA ILE A 90 -9.87 14.56 8.65
C ILE A 90 -8.61 15.38 8.38
N VAL A 91 -8.01 15.96 9.41
CA VAL A 91 -6.80 16.78 9.28
C VAL A 91 -5.64 15.94 8.72
N SER A 92 -5.42 14.72 9.23
CA SER A 92 -4.37 13.84 8.72
C SER A 92 -4.61 13.47 7.26
N THR A 93 -5.85 13.22 6.87
CA THR A 93 -6.19 12.89 5.48
C THR A 93 -5.91 14.07 4.55
N ILE A 94 -6.32 15.28 4.92
CA ILE A 94 -6.03 16.50 4.14
C ILE A 94 -4.52 16.70 4.02
N VAL A 95 -3.77 16.58 5.13
CA VAL A 95 -2.31 16.74 5.12
C VAL A 95 -1.65 15.70 4.22
N VAL A 96 -2.02 14.43 4.32
CA VAL A 96 -1.48 13.36 3.47
C VAL A 96 -1.78 13.62 2.00
N LEU A 97 -3.00 14.06 1.66
CA LEU A 97 -3.39 14.38 0.28
C LEU A 97 -2.59 15.58 -0.27
N LEU A 98 -2.40 16.63 0.53
CA LEU A 98 -1.61 17.80 0.14
C LEU A 98 -0.14 17.44 -0.09
N VAL A 99 0.48 16.72 0.86
CA VAL A 99 1.89 16.32 0.76
C VAL A 99 2.11 15.37 -0.41
N THR A 100 1.24 14.38 -0.58
CA THR A 100 1.32 13.44 -1.72
C THR A 100 1.09 14.16 -3.05
N GLY A 101 0.11 15.06 -3.10
CA GLY A 101 -0.19 15.87 -4.28
C GLY A 101 0.98 16.78 -4.67
N GLN A 102 1.59 17.48 -3.71
CA GLN A 102 2.77 18.31 -3.94
C GLN A 102 3.98 17.47 -4.38
N THR A 103 4.19 16.32 -3.75
CA THR A 103 5.27 15.39 -4.12
C THR A 103 5.11 14.93 -5.57
N PHE A 104 3.88 14.53 -5.95
CA PHE A 104 3.57 14.13 -7.32
C PHE A 104 3.72 15.28 -8.32
N GLN A 105 3.22 16.46 -8.00
CA GLN A 105 3.32 17.64 -8.85
C GLN A 105 4.77 18.09 -9.05
N SER A 106 5.58 18.03 -7.98
CA SER A 106 7.02 18.32 -8.03
C SER A 106 7.76 17.32 -8.92
N LEU A 107 7.49 16.02 -8.77
CA LEU A 107 8.09 14.99 -9.61
C LEU A 107 7.67 15.15 -11.08
N ASN A 108 6.38 15.36 -11.34
CA ASN A 108 5.87 15.55 -12.70
C ASN A 108 6.39 16.83 -13.36
N ARG A 109 6.54 17.93 -12.61
CA ARG A 109 7.13 19.19 -13.11
C ARG A 109 8.58 18.98 -13.54
N ARG A 110 9.37 18.21 -12.78
CA ARG A 110 10.74 17.83 -13.15
C ARG A 110 10.77 16.97 -14.42
N SER A 111 9.85 16.01 -14.55
CA SER A 111 9.72 15.14 -15.74
C SER A 111 9.33 15.91 -17.00
N ARG A 112 8.40 16.87 -16.90
CA ARG A 112 7.94 17.70 -18.03
C ARG A 112 9.02 18.65 -18.53
N LEU A 113 9.77 19.29 -17.62
CA LEU A 113 10.85 20.22 -17.99
C LEU A 113 12.01 19.52 -18.70
N ARG A 114 12.39 18.30 -18.27
CA ARG A 114 13.38 17.48 -18.99
C ARG A 114 12.91 17.14 -20.39
N ARG A 115 11.63 16.80 -20.56
CA ARG A 115 11.04 16.49 -21.88
C ARG A 115 11.06 17.68 -22.83
N ILE A 116 10.73 18.89 -22.35
CA ILE A 116 10.77 20.12 -23.15
C ILE A 116 12.21 20.51 -23.52
N ARG A 117 13.17 20.36 -22.59
CA ARG A 117 14.60 20.60 -22.89
C ARG A 117 15.12 19.65 -23.96
N HIS A 118 14.80 18.35 -23.86
CA HIS A 118 15.16 17.39 -24.92
C HIS A 118 14.57 17.77 -26.28
N LEU A 119 13.30 18.20 -26.34
CA LEU A 119 12.69 18.67 -27.59
C LEU A 119 13.36 19.92 -28.13
N ARG A 120 13.77 20.86 -27.27
CA ARG A 120 14.49 22.09 -27.65
C ARG A 120 15.92 21.80 -28.12
N GLU A 121 16.61 20.81 -27.53
CA GLU A 121 17.95 20.37 -27.92
C GLU A 121 17.93 19.55 -29.22
N THR A 122 16.85 18.82 -29.53
CA THR A 122 16.66 18.20 -30.85
C THR A 122 16.14 19.16 -31.93
N ALA A 123 15.72 20.37 -31.55
CA ALA A 123 15.11 21.36 -32.44
C ALA A 123 16.00 22.54 -32.95
N PRO A 124 17.33 22.62 -32.77
CA PRO A 124 18.15 23.62 -33.45
C PRO A 124 18.92 22.97 -34.61
N ASN A 125 18.20 22.53 -35.64
CA ASN A 125 18.77 22.32 -36.97
C ASN A 125 17.66 22.21 -38.05
N ALA A 126 16.70 23.13 -38.01
CA ALA A 126 15.97 23.45 -39.24
C ALA A 126 16.90 24.36 -40.05
N PRO A 127 17.39 23.94 -41.24
CA PRO A 127 18.10 24.86 -42.11
C PRO A 127 17.13 25.98 -42.49
N ASP A 128 17.57 27.23 -42.34
CA ASP A 128 16.99 28.37 -43.05
C ASP A 128 17.15 28.07 -44.54
N HIS A 129 16.10 27.47 -45.11
CA HIS A 129 15.84 27.53 -46.53
C HIS A 129 14.85 28.68 -46.69
N ASP A 130 15.37 29.83 -47.10
CA ASP A 130 15.06 30.49 -48.39
C ASP A 130 15.81 31.82 -48.53
#